data_AF-F8JE89-F1
#
_entry.id   AF-F8JE89-F1
#
_cell.length_a   1.000
_cell.length_b   1.000
_cell.length_c   1.000
_cell.angle_alpha   90.00
_cell.angle_beta   90.00
_cell.angle_gamma   90.00
#
_symmetry.space_group_name_H-M   'P 1'
#
loop_
_entity.id
_entity.type
_entity.pdbx_description
1 polymer ?
#
loop_
_entity_poly.entity_id
_entity_poly.type
_entity_poly.pdbx_seq_one_letter_code
_entity_poly.pdbx_strand_id
1 'polypeptide(L)' 'MAFDQIKLEISLLLTEMQNEPEDRHEIYLSLREKLNQLKATGMPLPEDLVTLERELEKEFAEEQREGE' A
#
# COMPACT_ATOMS: atom_id res chain seq x y z
N MET A 1 -18.64 -7.24 -7.88
CA MET A 1 -18.17 -8.58 -7.44
C MET A 1 -17.26 -8.40 -6.22
N ALA A 2 -16.87 -9.46 -5.49
CA ALA A 2 -15.98 -9.31 -4.33
C ALA A 2 -14.63 -8.65 -4.69
N PHE A 3 -14.16 -8.83 -5.93
CA PHE A 3 -12.95 -8.23 -6.46
C PHE A 3 -13.02 -6.70 -6.63
N ASP A 4 -14.11 -6.18 -7.22
CA ASP A 4 -14.29 -4.73 -7.39
C ASP A 4 -14.32 -4.00 -6.04
N GLN A 5 -14.87 -4.66 -5.01
CA GLN A 5 -14.91 -4.15 -3.65
C GLN A 5 -13.49 -3.99 -3.08
N ILE A 6 -12.66 -5.02 -3.20
CA ILE A 6 -11.27 -4.98 -2.68
C ILE A 6 -10.46 -3.93 -3.44
N LYS A 7 -10.64 -3.79 -4.75
CA LYS A 7 -10.01 -2.73 -5.54
C LYS A 7 -10.41 -1.33 -5.07
N LEU A 8 -11.70 -1.12 -4.82
CA LEU A 8 -12.21 0.15 -4.30
C LEU A 8 -11.61 0.48 -2.92
N GLU A 9 -11.56 -0.49 -2.01
CA GLU A 9 -10.94 -0.32 -0.70
C GLU A 9 -9.46 0.02 -0.81
N ILE A 10 -8.74 -0.63 -1.71
CA ILE A 10 -7.33 -0.35 -1.99
C ILE A 10 -7.13 1.07 -2.54
N SER A 11 -7.97 1.49 -3.50
CA SER A 11 -7.94 2.85 -4.04
C SER A 11 -8.26 3.91 -2.99
N LEU A 12 -9.15 3.60 -2.04
CA LEU A 12 -9.47 4.48 -0.93
C LEU A 12 -8.25 4.63 0.00
N LEU A 13 -7.64 3.52 0.42
CA LEU A 13 -6.43 3.52 1.26
C LEU A 13 -5.29 4.30 0.59
N LEU A 14 -5.09 4.13 -0.72
CA LEU A 14 -4.14 4.92 -1.50
C LEU A 14 -4.40 6.44 -1.46
N THR A 15 -5.68 6.81 -1.47
CA THR A 15 -6.09 8.21 -1.42
C THR A 15 -5.88 8.78 -0.03
N GLU A 16 -6.24 8.02 1.02
CA GLU A 16 -5.99 8.39 2.41
C GLU A 16 -4.49 8.56 2.66
N MET A 17 -3.66 7.64 2.17
CA MET A 17 -2.21 7.71 2.32
C MET A 17 -1.55 8.95 1.71
N GLN A 18 -2.11 9.45 0.60
CA GLN A 18 -1.66 10.70 -0.03
C GLN A 18 -2.08 11.93 0.77
N ASN A 19 -3.24 11.87 1.44
CA ASN A 19 -3.75 13.00 2.22
C ASN A 19 -3.17 13.03 3.65
N GLU A 20 -2.93 11.87 4.25
CA GLU A 20 -2.50 11.71 5.65
C GLU A 20 -1.15 10.98 5.70
N PRO A 21 -0.04 11.72 5.50
CA PRO A 21 1.30 11.15 5.54
C PRO A 21 1.70 10.61 6.91
N GLU A 22 1.07 11.10 7.97
CA GLU A 22 1.35 10.73 9.37
C GLU A 22 0.99 9.26 9.64
N ASP A 23 -0.10 8.79 9.04
CA ASP A 23 -0.60 7.42 9.18
C ASP A 23 -0.20 6.50 8.01
N ARG A 24 0.75 6.94 7.17
CA ARG A 24 1.27 6.17 6.02
C ARG A 24 1.66 4.75 6.40
N HIS A 25 2.26 4.55 7.58
CA HIS A 25 2.68 3.23 8.05
C HIS A 25 1.49 2.30 8.30
N GLU A 26 0.47 2.75 9.02
CA GLU A 26 -0.72 1.93 9.30
C GLU A 26 -1.51 1.64 8.03
N ILE A 27 -1.67 2.65 7.17
CA ILE A 27 -2.34 2.52 5.88
C ILE A 27 -1.58 1.54 4.99
N TYR A 28 -0.25 1.60 4.96
CA TYR A 28 0.60 0.67 4.22
C TYR A 28 0.44 -0.77 4.69
N LEU A 29 0.40 -1.02 6.01
CA LEU A 29 0.19 -2.36 6.55
C LEU A 29 -1.17 -2.93 6.12
N SER A 30 -2.24 -2.15 6.27
CA SER A 30 -3.59 -2.53 5.81
C SER A 30 -3.64 -2.79 4.30
N LEU A 31 -3.00 -1.92 3.52
CA LEU A 31 -2.90 -2.05 2.08
C LEU A 31 -2.19 -3.35 1.71
N ARG A 32 -0.98 -3.57 2.25
CA ARG A 32 -0.15 -4.77 1.99
C ARG A 32 -0.89 -6.06 2.34
N GLU A 33 -1.67 -6.06 3.41
CA GLU A 33 -2.49 -7.21 3.79
C GLU A 33 -3.56 -7.52 2.73
N LYS A 34 -4.29 -6.49 2.27
CA LYS A 34 -5.25 -6.62 1.16
C LYS A 34 -4.58 -7.02 -0.16
N LEU A 35 -3.38 -6.50 -0.45
CA LEU A 35 -2.59 -6.87 -1.63
C LEU A 35 -2.16 -8.33 -1.59
N ASN A 36 -1.74 -8.83 -0.42
CA ASN A 36 -1.38 -10.25 -0.26
C ASN A 36 -2.59 -11.17 -0.45
N GLN A 37 -3.77 -10.77 0.05
CA GLN A 37 -5.01 -11.50 -0.21
C GLN A 37 -5.31 -11.55 -1.73
N LEU A 38 -5.15 -10.44 -2.45
CA LEU A 38 -5.29 -10.40 -3.91
C LEU A 38 -4.23 -11.24 -4.63
N LYS A 39 -2.95 -11.13 -4.25
CA LYS A 39 -1.86 -11.96 -4.79
C LYS A 39 -2.13 -13.45 -4.58
N ALA A 40 -2.68 -13.83 -3.42
CA ALA A 40 -3.05 -15.21 -3.12
C ALA A 40 -4.15 -15.75 -4.05
N THR A 41 -4.97 -14.88 -4.64
CA THR A 41 -5.92 -15.28 -5.70
C THR A 41 -5.27 -15.54 -7.06
N GLY A 42 -3.95 -15.32 -7.19
CA GLY A 42 -3.18 -15.57 -8.42
C GLY A 42 -3.23 -14.44 -9.45
N MET A 43 -3.74 -13.26 -9.08
CA MET A 43 -3.83 -12.11 -9.99
C MET A 43 -2.63 -11.17 -9.85
N PRO A 44 -2.16 -10.57 -10.95
CA PRO A 44 -1.14 -9.53 -10.90
C PRO A 44 -1.71 -8.26 -10.24
N LEU A 45 -0.92 -7.66 -9.34
CA LEU A 45 -1.23 -6.35 -8.77
C LEU A 45 -1.02 -5.27 -9.83
N PRO A 46 -1.88 -4.23 -9.89
CA PRO A 46 -1.66 -3.09 -10.78
C PRO A 46 -0.37 -2.32 -10.42
N GLU A 47 0.26 -1.72 -11.44
CA GLU A 47 1.55 -1.01 -11.33
C GLU A 47 1.52 0.14 -10.33
N ASP A 48 0.39 0.84 -10.19
CA ASP A 48 0.23 1.93 -9.23
C ASP A 48 0.53 1.47 -7.79
N LEU A 49 0.15 0.24 -7.45
CA LEU A 49 0.36 -0.34 -6.11
C LEU A 49 1.80 -0.77 -5.89
N VAL A 50 2.43 -1.34 -6.91
CA VAL A 50 3.85 -1.73 -6.87
C VAL A 50 4.74 -0.49 -6.76
N THR A 51 4.36 0.60 -7.42
CA THR A 51 5.05 1.88 -7.35
C THR A 51 4.95 2.47 -5.94
N LEU A 52 3.75 2.49 -5.37
CA LEU A 52 3.52 2.97 -4.02
C LEU A 52 4.30 2.18 -2.96
N GLU A 53 4.28 0.84 -3.03
CA GLU A 53 5.05 -0.04 -2.13
C GLU A 53 6.55 0.30 -2.17
N ARG A 54 7.10 0.55 -3.36
CA ARG A 54 8.51 0.95 -3.53
C ARG A 54 8.82 2.33 -2.97
N GLU A 55 7.97 3.32 -3.22
CA GLU A 55 8.17 4.68 -2.71
C GLU A 55 8.16 4.67 -1.18
N LEU A 56 7.20 3.96 -0.57
CA LEU A 56 7.13 3.80 0.88
C LEU A 56 8.32 3.04 1.45
N GLU A 57 8.69 1.90 0.86
CA GLU A 57 9.85 1.13 1.29
C GLU A 57 11.11 1.99 1.28
N LYS A 58 11.23 2.87 0.29
CA LYS A 58 12.31 3.84 0.19
C LYS A 58 12.22 4.91 1.28
N GLU A 59 11.06 5.54 1.48
CA GLU A 59 10.85 6.52 2.56
C GLU A 59 11.19 5.91 3.94
N PHE A 60 10.66 4.72 4.26
CA PHE A 60 10.96 4.02 5.51
C PHE A 60 12.43 3.61 5.62
N ALA A 61 13.05 3.15 4.54
CA ALA A 61 14.47 2.79 4.54
C ALA A 61 15.38 4.01 4.70
N GLU A 62 14.94 5.19 4.26
CA GLU A 62 15.63 6.47 4.47
C GLU A 62 15.43 6.94 5.93
N GLU A 63 14.20 6.87 6.45
CA GLU A 63 13.89 7.19 7.86
C GLU A 63 14.69 6.35 8.86
N GLN A 64 14.86 5.05 8.59
CA GLN A 64 15.66 4.18 9.46
C GLN A 64 17.16 4.47 9.43
N ARG A 65 17.68 5.13 8.38
CA ARG A 65 19.11 5.45 8.24
C ARG A 65 19.47 6.81 8.84
N GLU A 66 18.54 7.74 8.94
CA GLU A 66 18.78 9.05 9.56
C GLU A 66 18.72 9.01 11.10
N GLY A 67 18.34 7.87 11.69
CA GLY A 67 18.26 7.66 13.14
C GLY A 67 19.51 7.06 13.81
N GLU A 68 20.61 6.82 13.10
CA GLU A 68 21.86 6.21 13.64
C GLU A 68 23.01 7.21 13.89
#